data_AF-A0A927SE68-F1
#
_entry.id   AF-A0A927SE68-F1
#
_cell.length_a   1.000
_cell.length_b   1.000
_cell.length_c   1.000
_cell.angle_alpha   90.00
_cell.angle_beta   90.00
_cell.angle_gamma   90.00
#
_symmetry.space_group_name_H-M   'P 1'
#
loop_
_entity.id
_entity.type
_entity.pdbx_description
1 polymer ?
#
loop_
_entity_poly.entity_id
_entity_poly.type
_entity_poly.pdbx_seq_one_letter_code
_entity_poly.pdbx_strand_id
1 'polypeptide(L)'
;MKNHEFQKLVDQSLSGLEWNEAMREKTLMAIDKEEKTVKRISTRVVVIAAVLCLCICMTALAAGIVFSKNVDAVKLSDEALFEKYGITSEMQTYFNRTVEEEGEKHIVHYDGVGVYEYVLGEYISVVEDGKAEITWSYDGEDTTGGFDAKAWGADQLSEMLKEGTDLTVCYRKATAIAERNGADIEIPTFNETEAMAQWQKEQMEAEIAKKAAKLTVLEMETIAREAVSVRYQFTQEQAACLMRQEDSVGYALHGENHLPVYRFYFSLGYVEDGYQGEEGRGIYHVAVNVESGVIEDMLYDSALGGCG
;
A
#
# COMPACT_ATOMS: atom_id res chain seq x y z
N MET A 1 50.09 30.23 -55.10
CA MET A 1 51.17 29.23 -55.23
C MET A 1 50.63 28.05 -56.03
N LYS A 2 51.37 27.60 -57.05
CA LYS A 2 50.91 26.60 -58.03
C LYS A 2 51.05 25.18 -57.45
N ASN A 3 50.10 24.31 -57.79
CA ASN A 3 49.89 22.91 -57.32
C ASN A 3 51.12 21.98 -57.39
N HIS A 4 52.19 22.37 -58.09
CA HIS A 4 53.39 21.57 -58.28
C HIS A 4 54.37 21.56 -57.10
N GLU A 5 54.38 22.58 -56.23
CA GLU A 5 55.25 22.53 -55.03
C GLU A 5 54.67 21.65 -53.93
N PHE A 6 53.34 21.52 -53.86
CA PHE A 6 52.66 20.64 -52.89
C PHE A 6 52.83 19.16 -53.24
N GLN A 7 52.66 18.79 -54.52
CA GLN A 7 52.87 17.41 -54.96
C GLN A 7 54.31 16.94 -54.73
N LYS A 8 55.31 17.80 -54.96
CA LYS A 8 56.72 17.44 -54.77
C LYS A 8 57.08 17.17 -53.31
N LEU A 9 56.46 17.89 -52.36
CA LEU A 9 56.63 17.68 -50.93
C LEU A 9 55.93 16.40 -50.45
N VAL A 10 54.73 16.12 -50.98
CA VAL A 10 53.97 14.90 -50.65
C VAL A 10 54.71 13.65 -51.15
N ASP A 11 55.18 13.64 -52.40
CA ASP A 11 55.89 12.49 -52.97
C ASP A 11 57.26 12.24 -52.28
N GLN A 12 57.95 13.30 -51.85
CA GLN A 12 59.22 13.18 -51.11
C GLN A 12 59.01 12.71 -49.66
N SER A 13 57.84 12.97 -49.07
CA SER A 13 57.48 12.53 -47.71
C SER A 13 56.89 11.11 -47.65
N LEU A 14 56.38 10.59 -48.77
CA LEU A 14 55.73 9.28 -48.87
C LEU A 14 56.57 8.22 -49.61
N SER A 15 57.71 8.58 -50.21
CA SER A 15 58.63 7.63 -50.84
C SER A 15 59.35 6.69 -49.87
N GLY A 16 59.16 6.86 -48.55
CA GLY A 16 59.71 6.00 -47.50
C GLY A 16 58.73 4.98 -46.91
N LEU A 17 57.47 4.97 -47.36
CA LEU A 17 56.43 4.04 -46.90
C LEU A 17 56.17 2.94 -47.95
N GLU A 18 57.22 2.21 -48.32
CA GLU A 18 57.04 0.94 -49.00
C GLU A 18 56.59 -0.10 -47.97
N TRP A 19 55.32 -0.51 -48.07
CA TRP A 19 54.76 -1.62 -47.34
C TRP A 19 55.50 -2.90 -47.71
N ASN A 20 56.41 -3.37 -46.86
CA ASN A 20 57.10 -4.62 -47.11
C ASN A 20 56.25 -5.84 -46.71
N GLU A 21 56.56 -6.98 -47.32
CA GLU A 21 55.82 -8.24 -47.12
C GLU A 21 55.84 -8.73 -45.66
N ALA A 22 56.87 -8.36 -44.88
CA ALA A 22 56.97 -8.68 -43.46
C ALA A 22 55.97 -7.91 -42.58
N MET A 23 55.58 -6.68 -42.96
CA MET A 23 54.50 -5.94 -42.28
C MET A 23 53.11 -6.50 -42.60
N ARG A 24 52.92 -7.03 -43.82
CA ARG A 24 51.68 -7.72 -44.22
C ARG A 24 51.49 -9.03 -43.45
N GLU A 25 52.54 -9.82 -43.29
CA GLU A 25 52.49 -11.08 -42.54
C GLU A 25 52.22 -10.86 -41.03
N LYS A 26 52.84 -9.82 -40.44
CA LYS A 26 52.63 -9.45 -39.04
C LYS A 26 51.21 -8.92 -38.76
N THR A 27 50.57 -8.29 -39.75
CA THR A 27 49.18 -7.82 -39.66
C THR A 27 48.19 -8.98 -39.85
N LEU A 28 48.46 -9.91 -40.76
CA LEU A 28 47.64 -11.11 -40.94
C LEU A 28 47.69 -12.03 -39.71
N MET A 29 48.86 -12.19 -39.07
CA MET A 29 48.98 -12.91 -37.80
C MET A 29 48.28 -12.22 -36.61
N ALA A 30 48.10 -10.90 -36.65
CA ALA A 30 47.36 -10.16 -35.62
C ALA A 30 45.83 -10.29 -35.80
N ILE A 31 45.36 -10.41 -37.05
CA ILE A 31 43.94 -10.63 -37.37
C ILE A 31 43.52 -12.06 -37.03
N ASP A 32 44.38 -13.06 -37.25
CA ASP A 32 44.08 -14.47 -36.95
C ASP A 32 44.07 -14.78 -35.43
N LYS A 33 44.62 -13.88 -34.59
CA LYS A 33 44.62 -13.99 -33.12
C LYS A 33 43.49 -13.23 -32.42
N GLU A 34 42.70 -12.43 -33.14
CA GLU A 34 41.51 -11.73 -32.62
C GLU A 34 40.19 -12.24 -33.23
N GLU A 35 40.06 -13.56 -33.43
CA GLU A 35 38.72 -14.18 -33.47
C GLU A 35 38.08 -14.09 -32.07
N LYS A 36 37.52 -12.91 -31.76
CA LYS A 36 36.49 -12.77 -30.74
C LYS A 36 35.36 -13.71 -31.12
N THR A 37 35.26 -14.80 -30.38
CA THR A 37 34.11 -15.71 -30.41
C THR A 37 32.83 -14.91 -30.18
N VAL A 38 32.12 -14.58 -31.25
CA VAL A 38 30.73 -14.14 -31.16
C VAL A 38 29.97 -15.37 -30.68
N LYS A 39 29.75 -15.48 -29.36
CA LYS A 39 28.96 -16.56 -28.77
C LYS A 39 27.57 -16.49 -29.40
N ARG A 40 27.29 -17.42 -30.33
CA ARG A 40 25.94 -17.68 -30.81
C ARG A 40 25.10 -18.05 -29.59
N ILE A 41 24.22 -17.15 -29.19
CA ILE A 41 23.19 -17.46 -28.20
C ILE A 41 22.35 -18.57 -28.82
N SER A 42 22.48 -19.77 -28.26
CA SER A 42 21.76 -20.95 -28.70
C SER A 42 20.26 -20.68 -28.67
N THR A 43 19.51 -21.15 -29.68
CA THR A 43 18.05 -21.07 -29.71
C THR A 43 17.42 -21.65 -28.45
N ARG A 44 18.09 -22.57 -27.75
CA ARG A 44 17.67 -23.08 -26.44
C ARG A 44 17.75 -22.04 -25.32
N VAL A 45 18.71 -21.12 -25.36
CA VAL A 45 18.81 -20.01 -24.40
C VAL A 45 17.75 -18.95 -24.69
N VAL A 46 17.43 -18.68 -25.96
CA VAL A 46 16.30 -17.81 -26.32
C VAL A 46 14.97 -18.45 -25.94
N VAL A 47 14.81 -19.76 -26.12
CA VAL A 47 13.60 -20.49 -25.69
C VAL A 47 13.52 -20.58 -24.17
N ILE A 48 14.63 -20.80 -23.45
CA ILE A 48 14.64 -20.78 -21.98
C ILE A 48 14.38 -19.37 -21.44
N ALA A 49 14.94 -18.32 -22.07
CA ALA A 49 14.64 -16.94 -21.72
C ALA A 49 13.20 -16.54 -22.08
N ALA A 50 12.64 -17.07 -23.17
CA ALA A 50 11.25 -16.86 -23.55
C ALA A 50 10.28 -17.67 -22.68
N VAL A 51 10.65 -18.88 -22.25
CA VAL A 51 9.90 -19.69 -21.27
C VAL A 51 10.02 -19.07 -19.88
N LEU A 52 11.18 -18.53 -19.49
CA LEU A 52 11.32 -17.74 -18.26
C LEU A 52 10.53 -16.44 -18.36
N CYS A 53 10.56 -15.70 -19.47
CA CYS A 53 9.71 -14.54 -19.68
C CYS A 53 8.22 -14.91 -19.71
N LEU A 54 7.83 -16.07 -20.24
CA LEU A 54 6.46 -16.59 -20.18
C LEU A 54 6.08 -17.08 -18.78
N CYS A 55 7.02 -17.58 -17.98
CA CYS A 55 6.81 -17.90 -16.57
C CYS A 55 6.77 -16.65 -15.68
N ILE A 56 7.41 -15.55 -16.10
CA ILE A 56 7.29 -14.22 -15.48
C ILE A 56 6.02 -13.51 -15.98
N CYS A 57 5.49 -13.91 -17.14
CA CYS A 57 4.09 -13.71 -17.52
C CYS A 57 3.18 -14.70 -16.79
N MET A 58 3.26 -14.75 -15.45
CA MET A 58 2.00 -14.81 -14.72
C MET A 58 1.25 -13.54 -15.12
N THR A 59 0.47 -13.67 -16.19
CA THR A 59 -0.68 -12.82 -16.40
C THR A 59 -1.41 -12.83 -15.09
N ALA A 60 -1.38 -11.68 -14.43
CA ALA A 60 -2.17 -11.35 -13.29
C ALA A 60 -3.51 -12.10 -13.35
N LEU A 61 -3.84 -12.78 -12.27
CA LEU A 61 -5.22 -13.09 -11.95
C LEU A 61 -5.96 -11.80 -11.56
N ALA A 62 -5.62 -10.65 -12.15
CA ALA A 62 -6.34 -9.39 -12.00
C ALA A 62 -7.77 -9.46 -12.57
N ALA A 63 -8.16 -10.59 -13.19
CA ALA A 63 -9.53 -10.86 -13.60
C ALA A 63 -10.36 -11.66 -12.56
N GLY A 64 -9.79 -11.98 -11.37
CA GLY A 64 -10.43 -12.88 -10.41
C GLY A 64 -10.68 -12.32 -9.00
N ILE A 65 -10.07 -11.19 -8.62
CA ILE A 65 -10.32 -10.60 -7.30
C ILE A 65 -11.70 -9.93 -7.32
N VAL A 66 -12.57 -10.39 -6.42
CA VAL A 66 -13.90 -9.84 -6.23
C VAL A 66 -13.90 -9.06 -4.91
N PHE A 67 -14.19 -7.77 -5.00
CA PHE A 67 -14.38 -6.91 -3.84
C PHE A 67 -15.86 -6.87 -3.48
N SER A 68 -16.17 -6.80 -2.19
CA SER A 68 -17.53 -6.57 -1.71
C SER A 68 -17.98 -5.14 -2.04
N LYS A 69 -19.31 -4.92 -2.04
CA LYS A 69 -19.86 -3.56 -2.16
C LYS A 69 -19.36 -2.62 -1.04
N ASN A 70 -19.09 -3.16 0.15
CA ASN A 70 -18.54 -2.38 1.26
C ASN A 70 -17.13 -1.86 0.94
N VAL A 71 -16.27 -2.68 0.32
CA VAL A 71 -14.93 -2.23 -0.09
C VAL A 71 -15.02 -1.15 -1.17
N ASP A 72 -15.95 -1.28 -2.12
CA ASP A 72 -16.19 -0.26 -3.14
C ASP A 72 -16.74 1.04 -2.52
N ALA A 73 -17.65 0.94 -1.56
CA ALA A 73 -18.21 2.09 -0.85
C ALA A 73 -17.15 2.83 -0.01
N VAL A 74 -16.30 2.08 0.70
CA VAL A 74 -15.16 2.66 1.43
C VAL A 74 -14.23 3.38 0.47
N LYS A 75 -13.92 2.79 -0.69
CA LYS A 75 -13.08 3.45 -1.70
C LYS A 75 -13.65 4.79 -2.15
N LEU A 76 -14.95 4.83 -2.48
CA LEU A 76 -15.61 6.08 -2.88
C LEU A 76 -15.65 7.11 -1.74
N SER A 77 -15.77 6.63 -0.50
CA SER A 77 -15.77 7.48 0.70
C SER A 77 -14.38 8.07 0.98
N ASP A 78 -13.32 7.29 0.81
CA ASP A 78 -11.94 7.76 0.93
C ASP A 78 -11.61 8.82 -0.13
N GLU A 79 -12.09 8.60 -1.37
CA GLU A 79 -11.97 9.59 -2.46
C GLU A 79 -12.72 10.88 -2.11
N ALA A 80 -13.94 10.79 -1.58
CA ALA A 80 -14.72 11.96 -1.16
C ALA A 80 -14.09 12.72 0.04
N LEU A 81 -13.53 12.00 1.02
CA LEU A 81 -12.76 12.58 2.13
C LEU A 81 -11.60 13.44 1.62
N PHE A 82 -10.82 12.88 0.70
CA PHE A 82 -9.70 13.59 0.10
C PHE A 82 -10.17 14.80 -0.72
N GLU A 83 -11.14 14.62 -1.60
CA GLU A 83 -11.61 15.68 -2.49
C GLU A 83 -12.24 16.86 -1.75
N LYS A 84 -13.05 16.60 -0.72
CA LYS A 84 -13.77 17.66 0.01
C LYS A 84 -12.94 18.27 1.14
N TYR A 85 -12.21 17.43 1.90
CA TYR A 85 -11.55 17.85 3.14
C TYR A 85 -10.03 17.80 3.09
N GLY A 86 -9.43 17.22 2.05
CA GLY A 86 -7.98 17.05 1.94
C GLY A 86 -7.42 15.99 2.89
N ILE A 87 -8.27 15.12 3.44
CA ILE A 87 -7.87 14.03 4.35
C ILE A 87 -7.29 12.89 3.52
N THR A 88 -5.99 12.62 3.69
CA THR A 88 -5.29 11.55 2.96
C THR A 88 -5.44 10.20 3.65
N SER A 89 -5.14 9.11 2.95
CA SER A 89 -5.17 7.76 3.51
C SER A 89 -4.25 7.61 4.74
N GLU A 90 -3.11 8.30 4.78
CA GLU A 90 -2.23 8.29 5.95
C GLU A 90 -2.88 8.96 7.16
N MET A 91 -3.62 10.04 6.96
CA MET A 91 -4.34 10.76 8.02
C MET A 91 -5.49 9.93 8.60
N GLN A 92 -6.02 8.98 7.82
CA GLN A 92 -7.11 8.10 8.26
C GLN A 92 -6.71 7.16 9.42
N THR A 93 -5.41 6.99 9.72
CA THR A 93 -4.91 6.25 10.91
C THR A 93 -5.50 6.78 12.23
N TYR A 94 -5.92 8.04 12.26
CA TYR A 94 -6.52 8.68 13.45
C TYR A 94 -8.03 8.48 13.57
N PHE A 95 -8.62 7.65 12.70
CA PHE A 95 -10.05 7.38 12.68
C PHE A 95 -10.33 5.87 12.79
N ASN A 96 -11.36 5.52 13.55
CA ASN A 96 -12.06 4.25 13.42
C ASN A 96 -13.01 4.35 12.22
N ARG A 97 -13.12 3.27 11.44
CA ARG A 97 -14.05 3.21 10.32
C ARG A 97 -15.07 2.10 10.51
N THR A 98 -16.34 2.44 10.35
CA THR A 98 -17.45 1.48 10.33
C THR A 98 -18.25 1.63 9.04
N VAL A 99 -18.92 0.56 8.64
CA VAL A 99 -19.77 0.54 7.44
C VAL A 99 -21.11 -0.05 7.84
N GLU A 100 -22.17 0.70 7.60
CA GLU A 100 -23.56 0.29 7.78
C GLU A 100 -24.24 0.11 6.41
N GLU A 101 -25.10 -0.90 6.29
CA GLU A 101 -25.85 -1.19 5.07
C GLU A 101 -27.32 -0.84 5.27
N GLU A 102 -27.81 0.16 4.53
CA GLU A 102 -29.21 0.58 4.52
C GLU A 102 -29.83 0.33 3.13
N GLY A 103 -30.21 -0.93 2.86
CA GLY A 103 -30.74 -1.31 1.56
C GLY A 103 -29.65 -1.34 0.48
N GLU A 104 -29.73 -0.44 -0.52
CA GLU A 104 -28.66 -0.29 -1.54
C GLU A 104 -27.66 0.82 -1.17
N LYS A 105 -27.90 1.53 -0.06
CA LYS A 105 -27.04 2.59 0.44
C LYS A 105 -26.04 2.01 1.43
N HIS A 106 -24.79 2.47 1.35
CA HIS A 106 -23.75 2.17 2.32
C HIS A 106 -23.39 3.47 3.05
N ILE A 107 -23.41 3.44 4.38
CA ILE A 107 -23.00 4.59 5.21
C ILE A 107 -21.64 4.24 5.81
N VAL A 108 -20.63 5.06 5.52
CA VAL A 108 -19.29 4.91 6.06
C VAL A 108 -19.04 6.01 7.07
N HIS A 109 -18.78 5.62 8.31
CA HIS A 109 -18.45 6.54 9.39
C HIS A 109 -16.95 6.54 9.62
N TYR A 110 -16.39 7.73 9.86
CA TYR A 110 -15.01 7.92 10.28
C TYR A 110 -15.01 8.73 11.59
N ASP A 111 -14.75 8.04 12.69
CA ASP A 111 -14.78 8.59 14.04
C ASP A 111 -13.37 8.73 14.58
N GLY A 112 -13.03 9.89 15.15
CA GLY A 112 -11.71 10.08 15.75
C GLY A 112 -11.40 9.02 16.82
N VAL A 113 -10.17 8.51 16.84
CA VAL A 113 -9.78 7.46 17.81
C VAL A 113 -9.59 8.04 19.21
N GLY A 114 -10.30 7.47 20.19
CA GLY A 114 -10.12 7.79 21.61
C GLY A 114 -10.34 9.28 21.89
N VAL A 115 -9.35 9.93 22.50
CA VAL A 115 -9.48 11.35 22.89
C VAL A 115 -9.66 12.30 21.70
N TYR A 116 -9.30 11.87 20.49
CA TYR A 116 -9.42 12.69 19.30
C TYR A 116 -10.84 12.77 18.74
N GLU A 117 -11.73 11.85 19.14
CA GLU A 117 -13.14 11.84 18.73
C GLU A 117 -13.78 13.24 18.87
N TYR A 118 -13.56 13.89 20.01
CA TYR A 118 -14.13 15.21 20.27
C TYR A 118 -13.62 16.29 19.32
N VAL A 119 -12.31 16.32 19.03
CA VAL A 119 -11.71 17.41 18.24
C VAL A 119 -11.75 17.15 16.73
N LEU A 120 -11.69 15.88 16.31
CA LEU A 120 -11.79 15.48 14.90
C LEU A 120 -13.24 15.39 14.45
N GLY A 121 -14.17 15.14 15.38
CA GLY A 121 -15.57 14.89 15.05
C GLY A 121 -15.77 13.65 14.18
N GLU A 122 -16.99 13.51 13.70
CA GLU A 122 -17.41 12.42 12.82
C GLU A 122 -17.50 12.90 11.37
N TYR A 123 -16.91 12.15 10.44
CA TYR A 123 -17.19 12.27 9.01
C TYR A 123 -18.13 11.14 8.59
N ILE A 124 -19.24 11.49 7.95
CA ILE A 124 -20.24 10.55 7.47
C ILE A 124 -20.28 10.63 5.95
N SER A 125 -19.97 9.51 5.30
CA SER A 125 -20.11 9.33 3.87
C SER A 125 -21.32 8.47 3.55
N VAL A 126 -22.21 8.98 2.72
CA VAL A 126 -23.34 8.25 2.18
C VAL A 126 -23.01 7.84 0.76
N VAL A 127 -22.90 6.54 0.51
CA VAL A 127 -22.63 5.98 -0.80
C VAL A 127 -23.90 5.37 -1.39
N GLU A 128 -24.35 5.93 -2.50
CA GLU A 128 -25.52 5.49 -3.26
C GLU A 128 -25.26 5.71 -4.76
N ASP A 129 -25.72 4.80 -5.60
CA ASP A 129 -25.56 4.87 -7.07
C ASP A 129 -24.11 5.11 -7.54
N GLY A 130 -23.13 4.52 -6.82
CA GLY A 130 -21.71 4.64 -7.14
C GLY A 130 -21.11 6.02 -6.90
N LYS A 131 -21.75 6.84 -6.06
CA LYS A 131 -21.27 8.16 -5.65
C LYS A 131 -21.29 8.27 -4.14
N ALA A 132 -20.29 8.94 -3.59
CA ALA A 132 -20.20 9.27 -2.18
C ALA A 132 -20.52 10.75 -1.97
N GLU A 133 -21.46 11.03 -1.06
CA GLU A 133 -21.67 12.36 -0.49
C GLU A 133 -21.19 12.36 0.95
N ILE A 134 -20.22 13.22 1.26
CA ILE A 134 -19.61 13.25 2.59
C ILE A 134 -19.88 14.56 3.32
N THR A 135 -20.14 14.45 4.61
CA THR A 135 -20.35 15.57 5.54
C THR A 135 -19.49 15.40 6.78
N TRP A 136 -19.17 16.51 7.42
CA TRP A 136 -18.42 16.55 8.66
C TRP A 136 -19.26 17.19 9.75
N SER A 137 -19.27 16.61 10.94
CA SER A 137 -19.98 17.16 12.12
C SER A 137 -19.58 18.60 12.48
N TYR A 138 -18.38 19.04 12.07
CA TYR A 138 -17.90 20.42 12.23
C TYR A 138 -17.84 21.21 10.92
N ASP A 139 -18.63 20.84 9.91
CA ASP A 139 -18.76 21.64 8.69
C ASP A 139 -19.10 23.11 9.01
N GLY A 140 -18.24 24.02 8.58
CA GLY A 140 -18.36 25.47 8.82
C GLY A 140 -17.73 25.99 10.11
N GLU A 141 -17.15 25.13 10.94
CA GLU A 141 -16.33 25.54 12.08
C GLU A 141 -14.95 26.04 11.62
N ASP A 142 -14.36 26.93 12.42
CA ASP A 142 -13.02 27.47 12.17
C ASP A 142 -11.95 26.50 12.68
N THR A 143 -11.15 25.95 11.76
CA THR A 143 -10.02 25.07 12.06
C THR A 143 -8.70 25.83 12.16
N THR A 144 -8.70 27.16 12.01
CA THR A 144 -7.48 27.95 12.14
C THR A 144 -7.04 28.06 13.61
N GLY A 145 -5.72 28.19 13.82
CA GLY A 145 -5.13 28.25 15.16
C GLY A 145 -4.44 26.96 15.63
N GLY A 146 -4.18 26.01 14.73
CA GLY A 146 -3.45 24.78 15.02
C GLY A 146 -4.19 23.93 16.05
N PHE A 147 -3.48 23.29 16.97
CA PHE A 147 -4.08 22.43 17.99
C PHE A 147 -4.84 23.18 19.11
N ASP A 148 -4.92 24.50 19.07
CA ASP A 148 -5.78 25.29 19.97
C ASP A 148 -7.15 25.61 19.34
N ALA A 149 -7.36 25.24 18.08
CA ALA A 149 -8.66 25.33 17.39
C ALA A 149 -9.71 24.44 18.05
N LYS A 150 -10.98 24.82 17.92
CA LYS A 150 -12.12 24.08 18.50
C LYS A 150 -12.34 22.74 17.77
N ALA A 151 -12.15 22.72 16.46
CA ALA A 151 -12.23 21.55 15.60
C ALA A 151 -10.92 21.39 14.82
N TRP A 152 -10.51 20.14 14.61
CA TRP A 152 -9.25 19.78 13.97
C TRP A 152 -9.54 19.17 12.59
N GLY A 153 -8.94 19.75 11.56
CA GLY A 153 -9.07 19.31 10.17
C GLY A 153 -7.75 18.80 9.60
N ALA A 154 -7.63 18.83 8.27
CA ALA A 154 -6.48 18.29 7.54
C ALA A 154 -5.13 18.92 7.96
N ASP A 155 -5.10 20.20 8.33
CA ASP A 155 -3.87 20.86 8.78
C ASP A 155 -3.33 20.26 10.08
N GLN A 156 -4.20 20.04 11.08
CA GLN A 156 -3.85 19.40 12.34
C GLN A 156 -3.47 17.93 12.14
N LEU A 157 -4.22 17.19 11.30
CA LEU A 157 -3.89 15.81 10.95
C LEU A 157 -2.52 15.71 10.26
N SER A 158 -2.20 16.64 9.36
CA SER A 158 -0.87 16.73 8.72
C SER A 158 0.24 17.00 9.73
N GLU A 159 -0.01 17.84 10.74
CA GLU A 159 0.95 18.10 11.82
C GLU A 159 1.13 16.86 12.71
N MET A 160 0.05 16.16 13.05
CA MET A 160 0.11 14.90 13.81
C MET A 160 0.96 13.84 13.07
N LEU A 161 0.79 13.69 11.76
CA LEU A 161 1.60 12.77 10.96
C LEU A 161 3.10 13.12 10.99
N LYS A 162 3.47 14.41 11.07
CA LYS A 162 4.87 14.86 11.13
C LYS A 162 5.52 14.58 12.47
N GLU A 163 4.76 14.69 13.56
CA GLU A 163 5.22 14.32 14.91
C GLU A 163 5.39 12.79 15.04
N GLY A 164 4.72 12.02 14.16
CA GLY A 164 4.82 10.57 14.12
C GLY A 164 4.24 9.96 15.39
N THR A 165 5.05 9.19 16.12
CA THR A 165 4.58 8.44 17.29
C THR A 165 4.54 9.26 18.59
N ASP A 166 5.19 10.43 18.67
CA ASP A 166 5.12 11.29 19.86
C ASP A 166 3.95 12.28 19.77
N LEU A 167 2.75 11.77 20.00
CA LEU A 167 1.52 12.56 19.97
C LEU A 167 1.16 13.17 21.33
N THR A 168 2.11 13.22 22.28
CA THR A 168 1.84 13.67 23.65
C THR A 168 1.26 15.09 23.70
N VAL A 169 1.75 15.98 22.84
CA VAL A 169 1.27 17.37 22.76
C VAL A 169 -0.15 17.43 22.21
N CYS A 170 -0.41 16.69 21.13
CA CYS A 170 -1.72 16.58 20.50
C CYS A 170 -2.73 16.02 21.49
N TYR A 171 -2.43 14.86 22.08
CA TYR A 171 -3.27 14.21 23.08
C TYR A 171 -3.67 15.19 24.20
N ARG A 172 -2.70 15.85 24.83
CA ARG A 172 -2.96 16.80 25.94
C ARG A 172 -3.84 17.97 25.51
N LYS A 173 -3.66 18.49 24.29
CA LYS A 173 -4.48 19.59 23.78
C LYS A 173 -5.90 19.14 23.48
N ALA A 174 -6.07 17.98 22.84
CA ALA A 174 -7.39 17.38 22.61
C ALA A 174 -8.14 17.16 23.93
N THR A 175 -7.48 16.56 24.93
CA THR A 175 -8.04 16.38 26.28
C THR A 175 -8.47 17.71 26.88
N ALA A 176 -7.60 18.72 26.89
CA ALA A 176 -7.91 20.02 27.49
C ALA A 176 -9.07 20.75 26.79
N ILE A 177 -9.23 20.55 25.49
CA ILE A 177 -10.37 21.10 24.72
C ILE A 177 -11.66 20.36 25.10
N ALA A 178 -11.64 19.03 25.09
CA ALA A 178 -12.79 18.21 25.45
C ALA A 178 -13.27 18.50 26.89
N GLU A 179 -12.35 18.50 27.87
CA GLU A 179 -12.65 18.81 29.28
C GLU A 179 -13.27 20.21 29.46
N ARG A 180 -12.72 21.22 28.77
CA ARG A 180 -13.24 22.60 28.84
C ARG A 180 -14.68 22.70 28.35
N ASN A 181 -15.05 21.85 27.40
CA ASN A 181 -16.40 21.82 26.83
C ASN A 181 -17.32 20.80 27.51
N GLY A 182 -16.85 20.15 28.58
CA GLY A 182 -17.64 19.17 29.33
C GLY A 182 -17.95 17.89 28.55
N ALA A 183 -17.13 17.56 27.55
CA ALA A 183 -17.22 16.28 26.87
C ALA A 183 -16.74 15.17 27.81
N ASP A 184 -17.51 14.09 27.87
CA ASP A 184 -17.09 12.89 28.58
C ASP A 184 -16.16 12.11 27.65
N ILE A 185 -14.87 12.14 27.94
CA ILE A 185 -13.90 11.32 27.21
C ILE A 185 -13.96 9.94 27.87
N GLU A 186 -14.67 9.01 27.25
CA GLU A 186 -14.60 7.62 27.68
C GLU A 186 -13.18 7.10 27.44
N ILE A 187 -12.40 7.03 28.51
CA ILE A 187 -11.15 6.30 28.50
C ILE A 187 -11.51 4.84 28.74
N PRO A 188 -11.25 3.92 27.79
CA PRO A 188 -11.55 2.51 27.98
C PRO A 188 -10.82 2.00 29.22
N THR A 189 -11.57 1.68 30.27
CA THR A 189 -10.99 1.03 31.45
C THR A 189 -10.91 -0.45 31.18
N PHE A 190 -9.70 -1.03 31.31
CA PHE A 190 -9.54 -2.46 31.16
C PHE A 190 -10.36 -3.21 32.22
N ASN A 191 -11.34 -3.98 31.75
CA ASN A 191 -12.14 -4.86 32.58
C ASN A 191 -11.81 -6.30 32.23
N GLU A 192 -11.13 -7.01 33.14
CA GLU A 192 -10.71 -8.41 32.94
C GLU A 192 -11.89 -9.33 32.59
N THR A 193 -13.07 -9.08 33.15
CA THR A 193 -14.25 -9.94 32.92
C THR A 193 -14.78 -9.75 31.50
N GLU A 194 -14.89 -8.50 31.05
CA GLU A 194 -15.32 -8.18 29.69
C GLU A 194 -14.27 -8.62 28.67
N ALA A 195 -12.99 -8.39 28.94
CA ALA A 195 -11.89 -8.85 28.09
C ALA A 195 -11.89 -10.38 27.93
N MET A 196 -12.12 -11.12 29.01
CA MET A 196 -12.23 -12.58 28.96
C MET A 196 -13.46 -13.04 28.17
N ALA A 197 -14.62 -12.39 28.37
CA ALA A 197 -15.84 -12.71 27.63
C ALA A 197 -15.70 -12.42 26.13
N GLN A 198 -15.06 -11.30 25.79
CA GLN A 198 -14.76 -10.92 24.41
C GLN A 198 -13.80 -11.92 23.76
N TRP A 199 -12.72 -12.28 24.45
CA TRP A 199 -11.79 -13.31 23.96
C TRP A 199 -12.50 -14.64 23.72
N GLN A 200 -13.36 -15.09 24.64
CA GLN A 200 -14.15 -16.32 24.47
C GLN A 200 -15.08 -16.26 23.27
N LYS A 201 -15.73 -15.11 23.05
CA LYS A 201 -16.58 -14.85 21.89
C LYS A 201 -15.78 -14.95 20.60
N GLU A 202 -14.62 -14.29 20.52
CA GLU A 202 -13.73 -14.31 19.35
C GLU A 202 -13.26 -15.74 19.04
N GLN A 203 -12.90 -16.54 20.06
CA GLN A 203 -12.52 -17.95 19.85
C GLN A 203 -13.69 -18.77 19.29
N MET A 204 -14.92 -18.55 19.77
CA MET A 204 -16.10 -19.23 19.26
C MET A 204 -16.37 -18.85 17.79
N GLU A 205 -16.31 -17.56 17.48
CA GLU A 205 -16.49 -17.02 16.13
C GLU A 205 -15.43 -17.54 15.15
N ALA A 206 -14.17 -17.58 15.58
CA ALA A 206 -13.07 -18.16 14.80
C ALA A 206 -13.33 -19.63 14.45
N GLU A 207 -13.81 -20.43 15.40
CA GLU A 207 -14.14 -21.83 15.14
C GLU A 207 -15.38 -22.00 14.23
N ILE A 208 -16.33 -21.07 14.25
CA ILE A 208 -17.46 -21.05 13.29
C ILE A 208 -16.93 -20.78 11.88
N ALA A 209 -16.16 -19.71 11.70
CA ALA A 209 -15.59 -19.34 10.40
C ALA A 209 -14.68 -20.45 9.85
N LYS A 210 -13.84 -21.04 10.70
CA LYS A 210 -12.97 -22.16 10.31
C LYS A 210 -13.73 -23.40 9.84
N LYS A 211 -14.89 -23.70 10.43
CA LYS A 211 -15.75 -24.81 9.98
C LYS A 211 -16.45 -24.51 8.65
N ALA A 212 -16.73 -23.25 8.37
CA ALA A 212 -17.31 -22.81 7.10
C ALA A 212 -16.28 -22.79 5.96
N ALA A 213 -14.99 -22.72 6.28
CA ALA A 213 -13.92 -22.55 5.30
C ALA A 213 -13.93 -23.60 4.17
N LYS A 214 -13.98 -23.10 2.93
CA LYS A 214 -13.84 -23.88 1.69
C LYS A 214 -12.49 -23.66 1.01
N LEU A 215 -11.82 -22.56 1.36
CA LEU A 215 -10.49 -22.21 0.90
C LEU A 215 -9.45 -22.51 1.96
N THR A 216 -8.24 -22.85 1.52
CA THR A 216 -7.08 -22.96 2.38
C THR A 216 -6.53 -21.58 2.75
N VAL A 217 -5.81 -21.49 3.87
CA VAL A 217 -5.14 -20.25 4.28
C VAL A 217 -4.17 -19.75 3.21
N LEU A 218 -3.49 -20.64 2.50
CA LEU A 218 -2.55 -20.27 1.43
C LEU A 218 -3.26 -19.67 0.20
N GLU A 219 -4.42 -20.21 -0.17
CA GLU A 219 -5.24 -19.64 -1.25
C GLU A 219 -5.75 -18.25 -0.86
N MET A 220 -6.28 -18.11 0.36
CA MET A 220 -6.76 -16.81 0.85
C MET A 220 -5.63 -15.80 1.01
N GLU A 221 -4.42 -16.21 1.40
CA GLU A 221 -3.26 -15.32 1.47
C GLU A 221 -2.87 -14.80 0.08
N THR A 222 -2.90 -15.67 -0.92
CA THR A 222 -2.62 -15.29 -2.32
C THR A 222 -3.62 -14.25 -2.80
N ILE A 223 -4.91 -14.48 -2.55
CA ILE A 223 -6.01 -13.56 -2.85
C ILE A 223 -5.80 -12.21 -2.13
N ALA A 224 -5.48 -12.24 -0.84
CA ALA A 224 -5.30 -11.03 -0.04
C ALA A 224 -4.11 -10.18 -0.50
N ARG A 225 -2.98 -10.81 -0.85
CA ARG A 225 -1.79 -10.11 -1.38
C ARG A 225 -2.07 -9.46 -2.74
N GLU A 226 -2.78 -10.15 -3.61
CA GLU A 226 -3.19 -9.60 -4.90
C GLU A 226 -4.18 -8.43 -4.71
N ALA A 227 -5.13 -8.56 -3.78
CA ALA A 227 -6.07 -7.50 -3.43
C ALA A 227 -5.36 -6.22 -2.93
N VAL A 228 -4.38 -6.34 -2.03
CA VAL A 228 -3.54 -5.19 -1.60
C VAL A 228 -2.85 -4.55 -2.79
N SER A 229 -2.22 -5.38 -3.63
CA SER A 229 -1.46 -4.88 -4.78
C SER A 229 -2.35 -4.14 -5.79
N VAL A 230 -3.56 -4.65 -6.03
CA VAL A 230 -4.54 -4.02 -6.93
C VAL A 230 -5.12 -2.75 -6.32
N ARG A 231 -5.57 -2.79 -5.06
CA ARG A 231 -6.26 -1.67 -4.40
C ARG A 231 -5.36 -0.46 -4.21
N TYR A 232 -4.10 -0.70 -3.83
CA TYR A 232 -3.11 0.33 -3.53
C TYR A 232 -2.07 0.52 -4.65
N GLN A 233 -2.28 -0.11 -5.81
CA GLN A 233 -1.45 0.04 -7.02
C GLN A 233 0.04 -0.23 -6.78
N PHE A 234 0.35 -1.27 -6.01
CA PHE A 234 1.73 -1.61 -5.68
C PHE A 234 2.56 -1.94 -6.92
N THR A 235 3.79 -1.46 -6.92
CA THR A 235 4.84 -1.94 -7.81
C THR A 235 5.19 -3.40 -7.50
N GLN A 236 5.83 -4.08 -8.46
CA GLN A 236 6.33 -5.45 -8.23
C GLN A 236 7.29 -5.53 -7.03
N GLU A 237 8.07 -4.48 -6.78
CA GLU A 237 8.97 -4.40 -5.64
C GLU A 237 8.22 -4.31 -4.32
N GLN A 238 7.25 -3.39 -4.21
CA GLN A 238 6.41 -3.27 -3.01
C GLN A 238 5.65 -4.58 -2.72
N ALA A 239 5.06 -5.19 -3.75
CA ALA A 239 4.34 -6.46 -3.60
C ALA A 239 5.27 -7.60 -3.13
N ALA A 240 6.52 -7.65 -3.61
CA ALA A 240 7.50 -8.64 -3.18
C ALA A 240 7.99 -8.43 -1.74
N CYS A 241 7.93 -7.19 -1.24
CA CYS A 241 8.32 -6.84 0.13
C CYS A 241 7.18 -6.90 1.15
N LEU A 242 5.98 -7.31 0.73
CA LEU A 242 4.82 -7.39 1.61
C LEU A 242 4.98 -8.56 2.60
N MET A 243 5.02 -8.29 3.90
CA MET A 243 5.27 -9.30 4.93
C MET A 243 4.03 -9.59 5.75
N ARG A 244 3.69 -10.87 5.94
CA ARG A 244 2.55 -11.27 6.78
C ARG A 244 2.92 -11.17 8.25
N GLN A 245 2.02 -10.64 9.07
CA GLN A 245 2.15 -10.55 10.53
C GLN A 245 1.47 -11.76 11.19
N GLU A 246 2.26 -12.75 11.61
CA GLU A 246 1.74 -14.05 12.11
C GLU A 246 0.84 -13.93 13.34
N ASP A 247 1.13 -12.99 14.24
CA ASP A 247 0.43 -12.86 15.52
C ASP A 247 -0.93 -12.14 15.41
N SER A 248 -1.26 -11.61 14.23
CA SER A 248 -2.47 -10.82 14.00
C SER A 248 -3.43 -11.46 12.99
N VAL A 249 -3.12 -12.65 12.44
CA VAL A 249 -4.01 -13.33 11.47
C VAL A 249 -4.92 -14.35 12.13
N GLY A 250 -6.10 -14.56 11.54
CA GLY A 250 -7.00 -15.60 12.05
C GLY A 250 -8.38 -15.64 11.41
N TYR A 251 -9.10 -16.71 11.71
CA TYR A 251 -10.52 -16.86 11.39
C TYR A 251 -11.34 -15.91 12.27
N ALA A 252 -12.37 -15.30 11.71
CA ALA A 252 -13.29 -14.43 12.43
C ALA A 252 -14.65 -14.33 11.72
N LEU A 253 -15.64 -13.78 12.40
CA LEU A 253 -16.84 -13.25 11.75
C LEU A 253 -16.64 -11.74 11.49
N HIS A 254 -17.18 -11.24 10.38
CA HIS A 254 -17.04 -9.86 9.96
C HIS A 254 -18.39 -9.21 9.61
N GLY A 255 -18.53 -7.93 9.99
CA GLY A 255 -19.73 -7.14 9.79
C GLY A 255 -20.94 -7.65 10.58
N GLU A 256 -22.06 -6.90 10.47
CA GLU A 256 -23.33 -7.27 11.11
C GLU A 256 -23.91 -8.58 10.56
N ASN A 257 -23.62 -8.88 9.29
CA ASN A 257 -24.03 -10.11 8.62
C ASN A 257 -23.23 -11.35 9.08
N HIS A 258 -22.27 -11.18 9.98
CA HIS A 258 -21.44 -12.26 10.53
C HIS A 258 -20.80 -13.13 9.44
N LEU A 259 -20.24 -12.50 8.41
CA LEU A 259 -19.61 -13.19 7.29
C LEU A 259 -18.36 -13.94 7.77
N PRO A 260 -18.18 -15.23 7.45
CA PRO A 260 -17.00 -15.96 7.88
C PRO A 260 -15.79 -15.54 7.04
N VAL A 261 -14.78 -14.99 7.70
CA VAL A 261 -13.58 -14.46 7.04
C VAL A 261 -12.29 -15.03 7.65
N TYR A 262 -11.21 -14.93 6.89
CA TYR A 262 -9.85 -15.00 7.40
C TYR A 262 -9.21 -13.62 7.27
N ARG A 263 -8.72 -13.08 8.39
CA ARG A 263 -8.08 -11.77 8.46
C ARG A 263 -6.58 -11.91 8.25
N PHE A 264 -6.05 -11.11 7.32
CA PHE A 264 -4.62 -10.95 7.09
C PHE A 264 -4.18 -9.56 7.50
N TYR A 265 -3.00 -9.49 8.10
CA TYR A 265 -2.26 -8.26 8.33
C TYR A 265 -0.95 -8.36 7.58
N PHE A 266 -0.71 -7.40 6.70
CA PHE A 266 0.53 -7.29 5.97
C PHE A 266 1.23 -5.98 6.30
N SER A 267 2.54 -6.02 6.49
CA SER A 267 3.35 -4.82 6.67
C SER A 267 4.24 -4.59 5.45
N LEU A 268 4.40 -3.32 5.07
CA LEU A 268 5.41 -2.88 4.11
C LEU A 268 6.38 -1.90 4.81
N GLY A 269 7.70 -2.12 4.65
CA GLY A 269 8.74 -1.19 5.13
C GLY A 269 9.15 -1.29 6.61
N TYR A 270 8.87 -2.40 7.31
CA TYR A 270 9.21 -2.59 8.74
C TYR A 270 10.39 -3.56 8.99
N VAL A 271 11.17 -3.92 7.96
CA VAL A 271 12.29 -4.87 8.10
C VAL A 271 13.59 -4.24 7.62
N GLU A 272 14.71 -4.50 8.29
CA GLU A 272 16.04 -3.95 7.99
C GLU A 272 16.50 -4.17 6.54
N ASP A 273 16.11 -5.28 5.90
CA ASP A 273 16.41 -5.61 4.49
C ASP A 273 15.18 -5.44 3.55
N GLY A 274 14.12 -4.76 4.01
CA GLY A 274 12.85 -4.61 3.30
C GLY A 274 12.80 -3.43 2.32
N TYR A 275 11.60 -3.15 1.80
CA TYR A 275 11.30 -1.98 0.97
C TYR A 275 11.81 -0.69 1.63
N GLN A 276 12.67 0.05 0.92
CA GLN A 276 13.36 1.24 1.43
C GLN A 276 12.62 2.56 1.09
N GLY A 277 11.49 2.49 0.39
CA GLY A 277 10.66 3.65 0.08
C GLY A 277 9.69 3.99 1.21
N GLU A 278 9.32 5.26 1.30
CA GLU A 278 8.29 5.74 2.26
C GLU A 278 6.87 5.59 1.69
N GLU A 279 6.72 5.49 0.37
CA GLU A 279 5.40 5.41 -0.29
C GLU A 279 4.70 4.07 -0.02
N GLY A 280 3.50 4.13 0.55
CA GLY A 280 2.71 2.95 0.90
C GLY A 280 3.27 2.17 2.10
N ARG A 281 4.25 2.71 2.83
CA ARG A 281 4.71 2.11 4.08
C ARG A 281 3.56 2.07 5.09
N GLY A 282 3.38 0.96 5.79
CA GLY A 282 2.31 0.80 6.78
C GLY A 282 1.83 -0.64 6.90
N ILE A 283 0.68 -0.80 7.53
CA ILE A 283 -0.03 -2.05 7.79
C ILE A 283 -1.30 -2.09 6.94
N TYR A 284 -1.54 -3.24 6.32
CA TYR A 284 -2.67 -3.52 5.46
C TYR A 284 -3.48 -4.65 6.06
N HIS A 285 -4.69 -4.35 6.50
CA HIS A 285 -5.64 -5.35 6.96
C HIS A 285 -6.55 -5.76 5.80
N VAL A 286 -6.76 -7.06 5.64
CA VAL A 286 -7.61 -7.64 4.60
C VAL A 286 -8.45 -8.75 5.19
N ALA A 287 -9.78 -8.67 5.04
CA ALA A 287 -10.70 -9.75 5.40
C ALA A 287 -11.14 -10.50 4.14
N VAL A 288 -10.77 -11.78 4.03
CA VAL A 288 -11.14 -12.63 2.89
C VAL A 288 -12.23 -13.59 3.32
N ASN A 289 -13.34 -13.64 2.60
CA ASN A 289 -14.41 -14.60 2.81
C ASN A 289 -13.89 -16.03 2.64
N VAL A 290 -14.03 -16.87 3.66
CA VAL A 290 -13.44 -18.22 3.68
C VAL A 290 -14.12 -19.20 2.74
N GLU A 291 -15.32 -18.87 2.26
CA GLU A 291 -16.10 -19.70 1.35
C GLU A 291 -15.94 -19.31 -0.12
N SER A 292 -15.91 -17.99 -0.39
CA SER A 292 -15.97 -17.45 -1.74
C SER A 292 -14.67 -16.82 -2.23
N GLY A 293 -13.78 -16.42 -1.32
CA GLY A 293 -12.59 -15.63 -1.65
C GLY A 293 -12.86 -14.16 -1.95
N VAL A 294 -14.10 -13.68 -1.74
CA VAL A 294 -14.45 -12.26 -1.84
C VAL A 294 -13.70 -11.47 -0.77
N ILE A 295 -13.18 -10.31 -1.12
CA ILE A 295 -12.59 -9.36 -0.17
C ILE A 295 -13.73 -8.59 0.49
N GLU A 296 -13.98 -8.86 1.77
CA GLU A 296 -15.10 -8.27 2.50
C GLU A 296 -14.74 -6.92 3.10
N ASP A 297 -13.47 -6.71 3.47
CA ASP A 297 -12.95 -5.46 4.03
C ASP A 297 -11.45 -5.30 3.73
N MET A 298 -11.03 -4.04 3.62
CA MET A 298 -9.64 -3.63 3.47
C MET A 298 -9.38 -2.30 4.19
N LEU A 299 -8.35 -2.27 5.02
CA LEU A 299 -7.91 -1.05 5.72
C LEU A 299 -6.41 -0.87 5.52
N TYR A 300 -6.00 0.39 5.32
CA TYR A 300 -4.61 0.81 5.39
C TYR A 300 -4.42 1.64 6.66
N ASP A 301 -3.39 1.30 7.41
CA ASP A 301 -2.93 2.05 8.56
C ASP A 301 -1.47 2.42 8.31
N SER A 302 -1.14 3.71 8.33
CA SER A 302 0.24 4.18 8.19
C SER A 302 1.14 3.74 9.36
N ALA A 303 0.53 3.27 10.47
CA ALA A 303 1.16 3.00 11.76
C ALA A 303 1.92 4.21 12.35
N LEU A 304 1.63 5.41 11.83
CA LEU A 304 2.10 6.69 12.36
C LEU A 304 1.19 7.18 13.48
N GLY A 305 -0.04 6.66 13.58
CA GLY A 305 -1.03 7.06 14.59
C GLY A 305 -0.79 6.53 16.01
N GLY A 306 0.18 5.63 16.20
CA GLY A 306 0.56 5.13 17.52
C GLY A 306 -0.39 4.09 18.14
N CYS A 307 -1.33 3.53 17.39
CA CYS A 307 -2.14 2.40 17.84
C CYS A 307 -1.42 1.07 17.55
N GLY A 308 -0.45 0.75 18.41
CA GLY A 308 0.04 -0.61 18.62
C GLY A 308 -0.42 -1.16 19.96
#